data_AF-A0A3D8P8G8-F1
#
_entry.id   AF-A0A3D8P8G8-F1
#
_cell.length_a   1.000
_cell.length_b   1.000
_cell.length_c   1.000
_cell.angle_alpha   90.00
_cell.angle_beta   90.00
_cell.angle_gamma   90.00
#
_symmetry.space_group_name_H-M   'P 1'
#
loop_
_entity.id
_entity.type
_entity.pdbx_description
1 polymer ?
#
loop_
_entity_poly.entity_id
_entity_poly.type
_entity_poly.pdbx_seq_one_letter_code
_entity_poly.pdbx_strand_id
1 'polypeptide(L)'
;MRNRQGGGAGALRRFLLILALAPAVQPAQAQTLRVEFVQVESAELTFDAALTGTVQAKDSVDIGFRLGGRISEVLVREGDRVTQGQALARTDPLQQEQALRVAQAAVAAAEATEAQ
;
A
#
# COMPACT_ATOMS: atom_id res chain seq x y z
N MET A 1 68.38 -89.29 5.49
CA MET A 1 68.61 -89.70 4.08
C MET A 1 67.29 -89.58 3.33
N ARG A 2 67.29 -88.78 2.26
CA ARG A 2 66.18 -88.58 1.31
C ARG A 2 65.93 -89.86 0.50
N ASN A 3 64.66 -90.20 0.20
CA ASN A 3 64.18 -90.56 -1.15
C ASN A 3 62.67 -90.89 -1.11
N ARG A 4 61.82 -90.18 -1.88
CA ARG A 4 61.18 -90.60 -3.17
C ARG A 4 60.21 -91.79 -3.03
N GLN A 5 59.06 -91.89 -3.69
CA GLN A 5 58.23 -91.06 -4.59
C GLN A 5 56.96 -91.90 -4.86
N GLY A 6 55.88 -91.28 -5.36
CA GLY A 6 54.72 -91.95 -5.97
C GLY A 6 53.40 -91.34 -5.49
N GLY A 7 52.55 -90.67 -6.28
CA GLY A 7 52.33 -90.72 -7.72
C GLY A 7 50.96 -91.36 -7.99
N GLY A 8 49.94 -90.56 -8.32
CA GLY A 8 48.59 -91.08 -8.62
C GLY A 8 47.53 -89.99 -8.74
N ALA A 9 47.60 -89.20 -9.81
CA ALA A 9 46.63 -88.20 -10.19
C ALA A 9 45.44 -88.83 -10.96
N GLY A 10 44.24 -88.26 -10.81
CA GLY A 10 43.25 -88.26 -11.89
C GLY A 10 42.08 -89.26 -11.80
N ALA A 11 41.17 -89.05 -10.86
CA ALA A 11 39.76 -89.46 -10.99
C ALA A 11 38.86 -88.42 -10.27
N LEU A 12 38.95 -87.13 -10.59
CA LEU A 12 38.57 -86.56 -11.87
C LEU A 12 37.06 -86.72 -12.15
N ARG A 13 36.36 -85.63 -11.85
CA ARG A 13 35.50 -84.90 -12.80
C ARG A 13 34.06 -85.34 -13.04
N ARG A 14 33.48 -86.33 -12.34
CA ARG A 14 32.09 -86.74 -12.68
C ARG A 14 31.01 -86.55 -11.64
N PHE A 15 31.35 -86.30 -10.37
CA PHE A 15 30.35 -86.06 -9.33
C PHE A 15 30.14 -84.57 -8.99
N LEU A 16 30.79 -83.70 -9.77
CA LEU A 16 30.80 -82.24 -9.62
C LEU A 16 29.72 -81.56 -10.49
N LEU A 17 28.65 -82.27 -10.87
CA LEU A 17 27.76 -81.80 -11.95
C LEU A 17 26.25 -81.94 -11.71
N ILE A 18 25.78 -82.38 -10.54
CA ILE A 18 24.32 -82.43 -10.26
C ILE A 18 23.90 -81.63 -9.01
N LEU A 19 24.83 -81.23 -8.13
CA LEU A 19 24.53 -80.30 -7.02
C LEU A 19 24.86 -78.83 -7.33
N ALA A 20 24.83 -78.44 -8.60
CA ALA A 20 25.22 -77.09 -9.03
C ALA A 20 24.24 -76.46 -10.03
N LEU A 21 22.97 -76.88 -10.01
CA LEU A 21 21.92 -76.25 -10.80
C LEU A 21 20.74 -75.84 -9.91
N ALA A 22 21.03 -75.04 -8.88
CA ALA A 22 20.05 -74.11 -8.36
C ALA A 22 20.03 -72.91 -9.32
N PRO A 23 18.88 -72.55 -9.93
CA PRO A 23 18.81 -71.33 -10.71
C PRO A 23 19.00 -70.17 -9.73
N ALA A 24 20.13 -69.48 -9.83
CA ALA A 24 20.33 -68.21 -9.16
C ALA A 24 19.41 -67.19 -9.84
N VAL A 25 18.18 -67.03 -9.32
CA VAL A 25 17.30 -65.94 -9.71
C VAL A 25 17.97 -64.66 -9.20
N GLN A 26 18.68 -64.00 -10.11
CA GLN A 26 19.24 -62.68 -9.84
C GLN A 26 18.09 -61.69 -9.80
N PRO A 27 17.83 -61.00 -8.67
CA PRO A 27 16.81 -59.96 -8.65
C PRO A 27 17.25 -58.86 -9.62
N ALA A 28 16.39 -58.54 -10.59
CA ALA A 28 16.64 -57.44 -11.52
C ALA A 28 16.89 -56.17 -10.71
N GLN A 29 18.08 -55.58 -10.85
CA GLN A 29 18.42 -54.35 -10.15
C GLN A 29 17.52 -53.24 -10.68
N ALA A 30 16.57 -52.81 -9.85
CA ALA A 30 15.69 -51.70 -10.18
C ALA A 30 16.53 -50.44 -10.40
N GLN A 31 16.52 -49.90 -11.61
CA GLN A 31 17.15 -48.62 -11.91
C GLN A 31 16.36 -47.53 -11.18
N THR A 32 16.89 -47.04 -10.06
CA THR A 32 16.26 -45.94 -9.32
C THR A 32 16.46 -44.65 -10.11
N LEU A 33 15.39 -44.13 -10.69
CA LEU A 33 15.41 -42.78 -11.27
C LEU A 33 15.62 -41.77 -10.12
N ARG A 34 16.68 -40.98 -10.22
CA ARG A 34 16.94 -39.90 -9.28
C ARG A 34 15.87 -38.82 -9.47
N VAL A 35 15.11 -38.58 -8.41
CA VAL A 35 14.14 -37.49 -8.33
C VAL A 35 14.56 -36.57 -7.20
N GLU A 36 14.31 -35.28 -7.40
CA GLU A 36 14.53 -34.25 -6.40
C GLU A 36 13.17 -33.81 -5.86
N PHE A 37 13.05 -33.77 -4.53
CA PHE A 37 11.86 -33.31 -3.85
C PHE A 37 12.15 -31.97 -3.19
N VAL A 38 11.18 -31.05 -3.28
CA VAL A 38 11.17 -29.83 -2.49
C VAL A 38 9.97 -29.93 -1.54
N GLN A 39 10.21 -29.78 -0.24
CA GLN A 39 9.13 -29.69 0.73
C GLN A 39 8.46 -28.32 0.63
N VAL A 40 7.14 -28.30 0.58
CA VAL A 40 6.34 -27.08 0.55
C VAL A 40 5.93 -26.73 1.97
N GLU A 41 6.25 -25.52 2.40
CA GLU A 41 5.83 -24.97 3.68
C GLU A 41 4.85 -23.82 3.45
N SER A 42 3.83 -23.73 4.31
CA SER A 42 2.89 -22.61 4.29
C SER A 42 3.54 -21.40 4.97
N ALA A 43 3.65 -20.30 4.24
CA ALA A 43 4.09 -19.01 4.76
C ALA A 43 3.00 -17.96 4.55
N GLU A 44 2.87 -17.03 5.50
CA GLU A 44 2.02 -15.85 5.30
C GLU A 44 2.68 -14.92 4.26
N LEU A 45 1.95 -14.65 3.18
CA LEU A 45 2.38 -13.72 2.14
C LEU A 45 1.75 -12.36 2.41
N THR A 46 2.56 -11.38 2.80
CA THR A 46 2.14 -9.98 2.89
C THR A 46 2.40 -9.30 1.55
N PHE A 47 1.36 -8.71 0.96
CA PHE A 47 1.47 -7.91 -0.25
C PHE A 47 1.39 -6.44 0.13
N ASP A 48 2.52 -5.75 0.01
CA ASP A 48 2.56 -4.30 0.17
C ASP A 48 2.10 -3.62 -1.13
N ALA A 49 1.10 -2.76 -1.03
CA ALA A 49 0.66 -1.90 -2.11
C ALA A 49 1.02 -0.45 -1.80
N ALA A 50 1.83 0.17 -2.65
CA ALA A 50 2.11 1.60 -2.60
C ALA A 50 1.13 2.33 -3.51
N LEU A 51 0.32 3.22 -2.94
CA LEU A 51 -0.60 4.06 -3.69
C LEU A 51 -0.08 5.49 -3.74
N THR A 52 -0.05 6.06 -4.93
CA THR A 52 0.25 7.48 -5.15
C THR A 52 -1.04 8.28 -5.25
N GLY A 53 -1.09 9.42 -4.56
CA GLY A 53 -2.22 10.35 -4.63
C GLY A 53 -1.78 11.77 -4.27
N THR A 54 -2.68 12.73 -4.46
CA THR A 54 -2.45 14.13 -4.09
C THR A 54 -3.17 14.47 -2.79
N VAL A 55 -2.51 15.25 -1.93
CA VAL A 55 -3.14 15.79 -0.72
C VAL A 55 -3.86 17.07 -1.10
N GLN A 56 -5.13 17.18 -0.73
CA GLN A 56 -5.94 18.38 -0.93
C GLN A 56 -6.52 18.85 0.41
N ALA A 57 -6.80 20.15 0.50
CA ALA A 57 -7.51 20.70 1.64
C ALA A 57 -8.91 20.05 1.71
N LYS A 58 -9.30 19.58 2.89
CA LYS A 58 -10.62 19.01 3.12
C LYS A 58 -11.73 20.03 2.85
N ASP A 59 -11.50 21.27 3.31
CA ASP A 59 -12.40 22.39 3.18
C ASP A 59 -11.60 23.59 2.63
N SER A 60 -12.04 24.13 1.48
CA SER A 60 -11.46 25.32 0.86
C SER A 60 -12.59 26.29 0.52
N VAL A 61 -12.40 27.57 0.81
CA VAL A 61 -13.41 28.61 0.59
C VAL A 61 -12.75 29.80 -0.09
N ASP A 62 -13.27 30.17 -1.25
CA ASP A 62 -12.92 31.42 -1.92
C ASP A 62 -13.72 32.57 -1.29
N ILE A 63 -13.01 33.50 -0.67
CA ILE A 63 -13.63 34.62 0.04
C ILE A 63 -13.69 35.83 -0.89
N GLY A 64 -14.89 36.37 -1.07
CA GLY A 64 -15.15 37.61 -1.80
C GLY A 64 -16.12 38.52 -1.06
N PHE A 65 -16.14 39.80 -1.43
CA PHE A 65 -17.06 40.77 -0.83
C PHE A 65 -18.46 40.64 -1.46
N ARG A 66 -19.50 40.63 -0.61
CA ARG A 66 -20.91 40.54 -1.06
C ARG A 66 -21.40 41.82 -1.74
N LEU A 67 -20.85 42.96 -1.34
CA LEU A 67 -21.17 44.28 -1.86
C LEU A 67 -19.95 44.77 -2.64
N GLY A 68 -20.19 45.29 -3.85
CA GLY A 68 -19.14 45.98 -4.60
C GLY A 68 -18.65 47.22 -3.85
N GLY A 69 -17.36 47.50 -3.92
CA GLY A 69 -16.74 48.62 -3.23
C GLY A 69 -15.23 48.62 -3.37
N ARG A 70 -14.59 49.74 -3.00
CA ARG A 70 -13.13 49.84 -2.96
C ARG A 70 -12.61 49.31 -1.63
N ILE A 71 -11.55 48.50 -1.65
CA ILE A 71 -10.84 48.09 -0.43
C ILE A 71 -10.15 49.32 0.16
N SER A 72 -10.44 49.65 1.42
CA SER A 72 -9.76 50.70 2.16
C SER A 72 -8.53 50.15 2.88
N GLU A 73 -8.59 48.92 3.38
CA GLU A 73 -7.50 48.30 4.13
C GLU A 73 -7.54 46.76 4.05
N VAL A 74 -6.37 46.12 4.08
CA VAL A 74 -6.21 44.66 4.24
C VAL A 74 -5.56 44.40 5.60
N LEU A 75 -6.19 43.56 6.41
CA LEU A 75 -5.86 43.37 7.84
C LEU A 75 -5.05 42.10 8.12
N VAL A 76 -4.83 41.27 7.09
CA VAL A 76 -4.11 39.98 7.19
C VAL A 76 -3.10 39.84 6.06
N ARG A 77 -2.08 39.00 6.26
CA ARG A 77 -1.08 38.68 5.24
C ARG A 77 -1.22 37.24 4.79
N GLU A 78 -0.63 36.96 3.63
CA GLU A 78 -0.56 35.61 3.10
C GLU A 78 0.15 34.67 4.09
N GLY A 79 -0.47 33.51 4.35
CA GLY A 79 0.04 32.51 5.30
C GLY A 79 -0.38 32.72 6.76
N ASP A 80 -1.04 33.83 7.11
CA ASP A 80 -1.54 34.04 8.46
C ASP A 80 -2.69 33.05 8.78
N ARG A 81 -2.71 32.53 10.01
CA ARG A 81 -3.88 31.76 10.51
C ARG A 81 -4.95 32.73 10.99
N VAL A 82 -6.18 32.49 10.56
CA VAL A 82 -7.33 33.32 10.90
C VAL A 82 -8.41 32.50 11.60
N THR A 83 -9.18 33.15 12.46
CA THR A 83 -10.30 32.52 13.19
C THR A 83 -11.65 32.96 12.63
N GLN A 84 -12.69 32.19 12.91
CA GLN A 84 -14.05 32.56 12.52
C GLN A 84 -14.43 33.93 13.07
N GLY A 85 -15.02 34.78 12.21
CA GLY A 85 -15.44 36.13 12.56
C GLY A 85 -14.32 37.18 12.52
N GLN A 86 -13.07 36.79 12.24
CA GLN A 86 -11.97 37.74 12.10
C GLN A 86 -12.12 38.55 10.80
N ALA A 87 -12.01 39.87 10.91
CA ALA A 87 -12.00 40.76 9.76
C ALA A 87 -10.70 40.57 8.97
N LEU A 88 -10.82 40.26 7.68
CA LEU A 88 -9.68 40.05 6.78
C LEU A 88 -9.31 41.34 6.02
N ALA A 89 -10.31 42.16 5.71
CA ALA A 89 -10.16 43.41 4.98
C ALA A 89 -11.39 44.29 5.22
N ARG A 90 -11.23 45.60 4.97
CA ARG A 90 -12.27 46.61 5.10
C ARG A 90 -12.52 47.26 3.74
N THR A 91 -13.79 47.46 3.40
CA THR A 91 -14.23 48.24 2.23
C THR A 91 -14.59 49.67 2.65
N ASP A 92 -14.48 50.61 1.72
CA ASP A 92 -14.89 52.01 1.89
C ASP A 92 -16.41 52.09 2.14
N PRO A 93 -16.86 52.61 3.30
CA PRO A 93 -18.27 52.63 3.69
C PRO A 93 -19.02 53.89 3.22
N LEU A 94 -18.37 54.83 2.52
CA LEU A 94 -18.92 56.17 2.28
C LEU A 94 -20.32 56.13 1.63
N GLN A 95 -20.52 55.28 0.63
CA GLN A 95 -21.80 55.18 -0.08
C GLN A 95 -22.90 54.59 0.82
N GLN A 96 -22.56 53.60 1.64
CA GLN A 96 -23.46 52.94 2.57
C GLN A 96 -23.86 53.90 3.70
N GLU A 97 -22.92 54.69 4.21
CA GLU A 97 -23.19 55.73 5.22
C GLU A 97 -24.11 56.82 4.67
N GLN A 98 -23.88 57.27 3.43
CA GLN A 98 -24.76 58.24 2.78
C GLN A 98 -26.19 57.69 2.62
N ALA A 99 -26.32 56.46 2.13
CA ALA A 99 -27.62 55.81 1.98
C ALA A 99 -28.33 55.65 3.33
N LEU A 100 -27.60 55.28 4.39
CA LEU A 100 -28.12 55.17 5.74
C LEU A 100 -28.65 56.52 6.25
N ARG A 101 -27.88 57.60 6.08
CA ARG A 101 -28.31 58.95 6.49
C ARG A 101 -29.59 59.39 5.79
N VAL A 102 -29.72 59.13 4.49
CA VAL A 102 -30.94 59.44 3.73
C VAL A 102 -32.13 58.64 4.26
N ALA A 103 -31.96 57.34 4.51
CA ALA A 103 -33.02 56.49 5.05
C ALA A 103 -33.47 56.95 6.45
N GLN A 104 -32.52 57.30 7.32
CA GLN A 104 -32.81 57.82 8.66
C GLN A 104 -33.57 59.15 8.61
N ALA A 105 -33.19 60.06 7.72
CA ALA A 105 -33.90 61.33 7.53
C ALA A 105 -35.33 61.12 7.02
N ALA A 106 -35.55 60.14 6.13
CA ALA A 106 -36.88 59.79 5.65
C ALA A 106 -37.77 59.23 6.76
N VAL A 107 -37.23 58.36 7.62
CA VAL A 107 -37.94 57.83 8.80
C VAL A 107 -38.30 58.98 9.76
N ALA A 108 -37.34 59.84 10.10
CA ALA A 108 -37.59 60.96 11.00
C ALA A 108 -38.65 61.95 10.45
N ALA A 109 -38.67 62.18 9.15
CA ALA A 109 -39.68 63.04 8.51
C ALA A 109 -41.08 62.39 8.57
N ALA A 110 -41.19 61.08 8.37
CA ALA A 110 -42.44 60.36 8.49
C ALA A 110 -42.98 60.39 9.93
N GLU A 111 -42.13 60.11 10.91
CA GLU A 111 -42.48 60.18 12.34
C GLU A 111 -42.94 61.58 12.75
N ALA A 112 -42.28 62.63 12.25
CA ALA A 112 -42.68 64.01 12.50
C ALA A 112 -44.03 64.36 11.85
N THR A 113 -44.39 63.72 10.74
CA THR A 113 -45.69 63.93 10.06
C THR A 113 -46.81 63.18 10.76
N GLU A 114 -46.56 61.99 11.32
CA GLU A 114 -47.55 61.24 12.12
C GLU A 114 -47.85 61.89 13.48
N ALA A 115 -46.88 62.63 14.03
CA ALA A 115 -47.05 63.34 15.30
C ALA A 115 -47.83 64.67 15.20
N GLN A 116 -48.20 65.11 13.99
CA GLN A 116 -48.99 66.33 13.72
C GLN A 116 -50.48 66.01 13.61
#